data_AF-A0A4U1BD97-F1
#
_entry.id   AF-A0A4U1BD97-F1
#
_cell.length_a   1.000
_cell.length_b   1.000
_cell.length_c   1.000
_cell.angle_alpha   90.00
_cell.angle_beta   90.00
_cell.angle_gamma   90.00
#
_symmetry.space_group_name_H-M   'P 1'
#
loop_
_entity.id
_entity.type
_entity.pdbx_description
1 polymer ?
#
loop_
_entity_poly.entity_id
_entity_poly.type
_entity_poly.pdbx_seq_one_letter_code
_entity_poly.pdbx_strand_id
1 'polypeptide(L)'
;MDDDVLIDLIEQAYDCAIDGQWNSLLERISPAFGGSKVLLSSVRQPGNGSHLVCTTHGMDDLLHGYLDQIHLDPCFQVVSQRPDEALCMSPRMKQRLDTSPVSHWYRRMEADHAIGRIYPGSESAALFAMNRTALQSQYSPREQAGFGVLSAHVGGAVRSALALADQVHQRLSQWQADRVNNDAALAIVRANGSPVFMSQAMEQLLERGGPFRWHKGGLKLKDPWHDLILARAHQLAVNTKVSCRFGSSIPVAEQRMQVVPLSDSVYENAALWLIS
;
A
#
# COMPACT_ATOMS: atom_id res chain seq x y z
N MET A 1 2.17 -18.01 18.48
CA MET A 1 1.29 -17.97 17.30
C MET A 1 0.94 -19.40 16.95
N ASP A 2 -0.35 -19.65 16.74
CA ASP A 2 -0.88 -20.93 16.30
C ASP A 2 -0.55 -21.16 14.82
N ASP A 3 -0.21 -22.39 14.45
CA ASP A 3 0.23 -22.72 13.09
C ASP A 3 -0.96 -22.64 12.12
N ASP A 4 -2.18 -22.97 12.57
CA ASP A 4 -3.41 -22.85 11.77
C ASP A 4 -3.71 -21.38 11.43
N VAL A 5 -3.52 -20.48 12.40
CA VAL A 5 -3.66 -19.03 12.18
C VAL A 5 -2.63 -18.52 11.19
N LEU A 6 -1.40 -19.04 11.25
CA LEU A 6 -0.35 -18.65 10.30
C LEU A 6 -0.70 -19.06 8.88
N ILE A 7 -1.20 -20.29 8.68
CA ILE A 7 -1.61 -20.80 7.36
C ILE A 7 -2.74 -19.94 6.78
N ASP A 8 -3.77 -19.66 7.59
CA ASP A 8 -4.91 -18.83 7.20
C ASP A 8 -4.49 -17.40 6.79
N LEU A 9 -3.54 -16.79 7.52
CA LEU A 9 -2.99 -15.48 7.16
C LEU A 9 -2.17 -15.52 5.86
N ILE A 10 -1.48 -16.64 5.58
CA ILE A 10 -0.73 -16.83 4.33
C ILE A 10 -1.68 -16.93 3.14
N GLU A 11 -2.74 -17.73 3.25
CA GLU A 11 -3.75 -17.86 2.19
C GLU A 11 -4.37 -16.49 1.86
N GLN A 12 -4.79 -15.75 2.89
CA GLN A 12 -5.35 -14.41 2.71
C GLN A 12 -4.37 -13.40 2.13
N ALA A 13 -3.06 -13.55 2.35
CA ALA A 13 -2.08 -12.69 1.70
C ALA A 13 -2.19 -12.80 0.17
N TYR A 14 -2.37 -14.01 -0.36
CA TYR A 14 -2.54 -14.21 -1.80
C TYR A 14 -3.93 -13.79 -2.30
N ASP A 15 -4.99 -13.95 -1.51
CA ASP A 15 -6.31 -13.38 -1.85
C ASP A 15 -6.24 -11.85 -1.96
N CYS A 16 -5.52 -11.20 -1.03
CA CYS A 16 -5.30 -9.75 -1.04
C CYS A 16 -4.55 -9.27 -2.30
N ALA A 17 -3.70 -10.11 -2.90
CA ALA A 17 -3.04 -9.76 -4.15
C ALA A 17 -4.04 -9.55 -5.29
N ILE A 18 -5.20 -10.21 -5.22
CA ILE A 18 -6.27 -10.15 -6.22
C ILE A 18 -7.29 -9.07 -5.83
N ASP A 19 -7.84 -9.11 -4.62
CA ASP A 19 -8.96 -8.27 -4.21
C ASP A 19 -8.57 -6.92 -3.57
N GLY A 20 -7.28 -6.75 -3.23
CA GLY A 20 -6.74 -5.53 -2.63
C GLY A 20 -7.12 -5.29 -1.17
N GLN A 21 -7.68 -6.27 -0.45
CA GLN A 21 -8.13 -6.16 0.96
C GLN A 21 -6.98 -6.17 1.99
N TRP A 22 -5.86 -5.51 1.65
CA TRP A 22 -4.64 -5.50 2.45
C TRP A 22 -4.85 -5.01 3.89
N ASN A 23 -5.66 -3.97 4.09
CA ASN A 23 -5.93 -3.46 5.44
C ASN A 23 -6.65 -4.50 6.32
N SER A 24 -7.61 -5.23 5.77
CA SER A 24 -8.33 -6.30 6.48
C SER A 24 -7.36 -7.41 6.92
N LEU A 25 -6.43 -7.77 6.04
CA LEU A 25 -5.34 -8.70 6.39
C LEU A 25 -4.47 -8.12 7.52
N LEU A 26 -4.03 -6.86 7.45
CA LEU A 26 -3.21 -6.27 8.51
C LEU A 26 -3.95 -6.20 9.86
N GLU A 27 -5.25 -5.91 9.85
CA GLU A 27 -6.12 -5.92 11.03
C GLU A 27 -6.22 -7.33 11.67
N ARG A 28 -6.06 -8.41 10.89
CA ARG A 28 -5.98 -9.80 11.38
C ARG A 28 -4.58 -10.21 11.83
N ILE A 29 -3.53 -9.73 11.16
CA ILE A 29 -2.14 -9.95 11.56
C ILE A 29 -1.86 -9.33 12.93
N SER A 30 -2.34 -8.10 13.17
CA SER A 30 -2.14 -7.35 14.42
C SER A 30 -2.38 -8.20 15.69
N PRO A 31 -3.57 -8.78 15.93
CA PRO A 31 -3.83 -9.60 17.12
C PRO A 31 -3.04 -10.91 17.12
N ALA A 32 -2.76 -11.54 15.97
CA ALA A 32 -1.94 -12.76 15.89
C ALA A 32 -0.50 -12.54 16.39
N PHE A 33 -0.02 -11.29 16.31
CA PHE A 33 1.25 -10.83 16.85
C PHE A 33 1.07 -9.91 18.07
N GLY A 34 0.12 -10.21 18.96
CA GLY A 34 0.00 -9.57 20.28
C GLY A 34 -0.44 -8.11 20.23
N GLY A 35 -1.26 -7.73 19.23
CA GLY A 35 -1.71 -6.36 19.02
C GLY A 35 -0.60 -5.45 18.49
N SER A 36 0.27 -5.97 17.62
CA SER A 36 1.30 -5.16 16.99
C SER A 36 0.68 -4.16 16.01
N LYS A 37 1.28 -2.98 15.89
CA LYS A 37 1.00 -2.08 14.76
C LYS A 37 1.68 -2.66 13.53
N VAL A 38 0.98 -2.70 12.40
CA VAL A 38 1.40 -3.39 11.19
C VAL A 38 1.41 -2.39 10.04
N LEU A 39 2.45 -2.47 9.22
CA LEU A 39 2.69 -1.65 8.06
C LEU A 39 2.98 -2.54 6.86
N LEU A 40 2.30 -2.27 5.75
CA LEU A 40 2.68 -2.75 4.44
C LEU A 40 2.78 -1.56 3.49
N SER A 41 3.92 -1.42 2.82
CA SER A 41 4.07 -0.44 1.75
C SER A 41 4.78 -1.04 0.55
N SER A 42 4.49 -0.50 -0.64
CA SER A 42 5.25 -0.80 -1.85
C SER A 42 5.42 0.45 -2.70
N VAL A 43 6.54 0.49 -3.41
CA VAL A 43 6.89 1.49 -4.41
C VAL A 43 7.16 0.75 -5.73
N ARG A 44 6.68 1.29 -6.85
CA ARG A 44 6.88 0.69 -8.17
C ARG A 44 8.22 0.99 -8.77
N GLN A 45 8.77 2.18 -8.49
CA GLN A 45 10.10 2.63 -8.87
C GLN A 45 10.66 3.55 -7.76
N PRO A 46 11.96 3.47 -7.43
CA PRO A 46 12.56 4.36 -6.44
C PRO A 46 12.35 5.84 -6.83
N GLY A 47 11.80 6.64 -5.91
CA GLY A 47 11.58 8.08 -6.12
C GLY A 47 10.37 8.45 -6.98
N ASN A 48 9.49 7.48 -7.29
CA ASN A 48 8.36 7.70 -8.20
C ASN A 48 6.98 7.60 -7.56
N GLY A 49 6.86 7.32 -6.26
CA GLY A 49 5.56 6.95 -5.75
C GLY A 49 5.54 5.82 -4.76
N SER A 50 4.72 5.97 -3.73
CA SER A 50 4.13 4.83 -3.04
C SER A 50 2.95 4.30 -3.84
N HIS A 51 3.04 3.03 -4.23
CA HIS A 51 2.02 2.29 -4.98
C HIS A 51 1.00 1.61 -4.06
N LEU A 52 1.41 1.26 -2.84
CA LEU A 52 0.55 0.72 -1.79
C LEU A 52 1.00 1.27 -0.46
N VAL A 53 0.04 1.71 0.36
CA VAL A 53 0.28 2.08 1.75
C VAL A 53 -0.88 1.63 2.62
N CYS A 54 -0.62 0.69 3.53
CA CYS A 54 -1.60 0.12 4.45
C CYS A 54 -1.04 0.10 5.86
N THR A 55 -1.82 0.56 6.84
CA THR A 55 -1.43 0.54 8.25
C THR A 55 -2.56 0.11 9.16
N THR A 56 -2.21 -0.22 10.40
CA THR A 56 -3.17 -0.39 11.50
C THR A 56 -2.94 0.64 12.61
N HIS A 57 -3.93 0.77 13.50
CA HIS A 57 -3.85 1.61 14.72
C HIS A 57 -3.51 3.09 14.49
N GLY A 58 -4.03 3.68 13.41
CA GLY A 58 -3.96 5.12 13.17
C GLY A 58 -2.57 5.65 12.78
N MET A 59 -1.70 4.81 12.22
CA MET A 59 -0.39 5.25 11.74
C MET A 59 -0.46 6.02 10.40
N ASP A 60 -1.63 6.06 9.75
CA ASP A 60 -1.81 6.62 8.40
C ASP A 60 -1.27 8.07 8.27
N ASP A 61 -1.53 8.92 9.27
CA ASP A 61 -1.13 10.34 9.25
C ASP A 61 0.37 10.57 9.49
N LEU A 62 1.06 9.58 10.07
CA LEU A 62 2.49 9.66 10.40
C LEU A 62 3.35 9.09 9.28
N LEU A 63 2.82 8.09 8.60
CA LEU A 63 3.61 7.23 7.75
C LEU A 63 4.15 7.94 6.52
N HIS A 64 3.38 8.83 5.90
CA HIS A 64 3.83 9.56 4.71
C HIS A 64 5.14 10.31 4.97
N GLY A 65 5.19 11.07 6.06
CA GLY A 65 6.40 11.79 6.46
C GLY A 65 7.56 10.90 6.90
N TYR A 66 7.27 9.69 7.41
CA TYR A 66 8.30 8.70 7.70
C TYR A 66 8.87 8.07 6.41
N LEU A 67 8.02 7.69 5.46
CA LEU A 67 8.43 7.08 4.19
C LEU A 67 9.32 8.03 3.38
N ASP A 68 9.05 9.34 3.40
CA ASP A 68 9.91 10.37 2.78
C ASP A 68 11.35 10.35 3.35
N GLN A 69 11.51 9.95 4.60
CA GLN A 69 12.79 9.93 5.32
C GLN A 69 13.33 8.52 5.57
N ILE A 70 12.68 7.46 5.04
CA ILE A 70 13.00 6.07 5.38
C ILE A 70 14.44 5.69 5.02
N HIS A 71 15.02 6.31 4.00
CA HIS A 71 16.41 6.13 3.59
C HIS A 71 17.42 6.53 4.68
N LEU A 72 17.02 7.36 5.65
CA LEU A 72 17.82 7.77 6.81
C LEU A 72 17.68 6.81 8.01
N ASP A 73 16.79 5.81 7.92
CA ASP A 73 16.52 4.86 9.00
C ASP A 73 17.63 3.78 9.10
N PRO A 74 18.32 3.66 10.24
CA PRO A 74 19.33 2.62 10.45
C PRO A 74 18.81 1.19 10.25
N CYS A 75 17.56 0.91 10.62
CA CYS A 75 16.93 -0.39 10.41
C CYS A 75 16.77 -0.65 8.91
N PHE A 76 16.22 0.32 8.17
CA PHE A 76 16.03 0.22 6.73
C PHE A 76 17.35 0.02 5.99
N GLN A 77 18.41 0.75 6.37
CA GLN A 77 19.74 0.61 5.79
C GLN A 77 20.31 -0.81 5.95
N VAL A 78 20.13 -1.43 7.13
CA VAL A 78 20.60 -2.80 7.36
C VAL A 78 19.78 -3.82 6.58
N VAL A 79 18.45 -3.70 6.57
CA VAL A 79 17.60 -4.62 5.81
C VAL A 79 17.83 -4.48 4.30
N SER A 80 18.12 -3.28 3.82
CA SER A 80 18.43 -3.05 2.40
C SER A 80 19.72 -3.75 1.94
N GLN A 81 20.66 -4.01 2.86
CA GLN A 81 21.88 -4.78 2.59
C GLN A 81 21.67 -6.29 2.76
N ARG A 82 20.56 -6.71 3.37
CA ARG A 82 20.19 -8.10 3.63
C ARG A 82 18.78 -8.35 3.13
N PRO A 83 18.57 -8.25 1.82
CA PRO A 83 17.27 -8.47 1.27
C PRO A 83 16.79 -9.87 1.61
N ASP A 84 15.48 -10.01 1.78
CA ASP A 84 14.84 -11.28 2.14
C ASP A 84 15.11 -11.83 3.56
N GLU A 85 15.84 -11.10 4.41
CA GLU A 85 15.95 -11.43 5.84
C GLU A 85 14.99 -10.58 6.67
N ALA A 86 14.24 -11.23 7.57
CA ALA A 86 13.48 -10.50 8.59
C ALA A 86 14.45 -9.97 9.66
N LEU A 87 14.45 -8.65 9.88
CA LEU A 87 15.26 -8.01 10.90
C LEU A 87 14.39 -7.63 12.10
N CYS A 88 14.72 -8.19 13.26
CA CYS A 88 14.21 -7.71 14.54
C CYS A 88 15.16 -6.64 15.09
N MET A 89 14.61 -5.51 15.56
CA MET A 89 15.37 -4.40 16.08
C MET A 89 16.13 -4.80 17.36
N SER A 90 17.45 -4.85 17.25
CA SER A 90 18.34 -5.15 18.38
C SER A 90 18.58 -3.92 19.28
N PRO A 91 19.03 -4.10 20.54
CA PRO A 91 19.37 -2.97 21.42
C PRO A 91 20.43 -2.03 20.82
N ARG A 92 21.41 -2.57 20.09
CA ARG A 92 22.42 -1.77 19.38
C ARG A 92 21.80 -0.94 18.24
N MET A 93 20.81 -1.50 17.54
CA MET A 93 20.08 -0.77 16.51
C MET A 93 19.25 0.36 17.11
N LYS A 94 18.59 0.10 18.24
CA LYS A 94 17.81 1.11 18.98
C LYS A 94 18.66 2.32 19.37
N GLN A 95 19.87 2.11 19.87
CA GLN A 95 20.80 3.22 20.19
C GLN A 95 21.17 4.08 18.97
N ARG A 96 21.40 3.44 17.80
CA ARG A 96 21.65 4.16 16.54
C ARG A 96 20.41 4.92 16.07
N LEU A 97 19.24 4.29 16.20
CA LEU A 97 17.96 4.90 15.86
C LEU A 97 17.69 6.14 16.73
N ASP A 98 17.95 6.07 18.03
CA ASP A 98 17.71 7.17 18.98
C ASP A 98 18.50 8.44 18.66
N THR A 99 19.62 8.31 17.94
CA THR A 99 20.46 9.43 17.48
C THR A 99 20.23 9.79 16.00
N SER A 100 19.33 9.09 15.31
CA SER A 100 19.03 9.31 13.90
C SER A 100 17.99 10.42 13.68
N PRO A 101 17.96 11.04 12.48
CA PRO A 101 16.93 12.01 12.11
C PRO A 101 15.50 11.47 12.19
N VAL A 102 15.32 10.16 11.98
CA VAL A 102 14.00 9.51 11.97
C VAL A 102 13.52 9.07 13.37
N SER A 103 14.32 9.28 14.43
CA SER A 103 13.95 8.93 15.81
C SER A 103 12.60 9.48 16.26
N HIS A 104 12.26 10.70 15.81
CA HIS A 104 10.99 11.34 16.15
C HIS A 104 9.78 10.59 15.59
N TRP A 105 9.90 9.97 14.40
CA TRP A 105 8.84 9.14 13.84
C TRP A 105 8.58 7.90 14.70
N TYR A 106 9.63 7.23 15.13
CA TYR A 106 9.53 6.06 16.02
C TYR A 106 8.88 6.40 17.36
N ARG A 107 9.17 7.58 17.93
CA ARG A 107 8.49 8.07 19.15
C ARG A 107 7.01 8.31 18.91
N ARG A 108 6.64 8.98 17.81
CA ARG A 108 5.23 9.26 17.47
C ARG A 108 4.43 8.00 17.15
N MET A 109 5.06 7.02 16.51
CA MET A 109 4.45 5.72 16.22
C MET A 109 4.48 4.73 17.40
N GLU A 110 5.16 5.09 18.50
CA GLU A 110 5.42 4.24 19.66
C GLU A 110 6.06 2.89 19.25
N ALA A 111 7.10 2.97 18.44
CA ALA A 111 7.80 1.83 17.84
C ALA A 111 9.04 1.42 18.66
N ASP A 112 8.86 1.11 19.94
CA ASP A 112 9.95 0.73 20.84
C ASP A 112 10.60 -0.60 20.51
N HIS A 113 9.83 -1.47 19.88
CA HIS A 113 10.17 -2.79 19.40
C HIS A 113 9.69 -2.87 17.95
N ALA A 114 10.53 -3.33 17.03
CA ALA A 114 10.20 -3.38 15.62
C ALA A 114 10.76 -4.65 14.97
N ILE A 115 10.03 -5.20 14.03
CA ILE A 115 10.48 -6.28 13.15
C ILE A 115 10.03 -5.96 11.73
N GLY A 116 10.89 -6.16 10.74
CA GLY A 116 10.55 -5.82 9.36
C GLY A 116 11.37 -6.55 8.34
N ARG A 117 10.88 -6.54 7.10
CA ARG A 117 11.54 -7.13 5.94
C ARG A 117 11.30 -6.25 4.72
N ILE A 118 12.35 -6.07 3.93
CA ILE A 118 12.28 -5.41 2.62
C ILE A 118 12.35 -6.49 1.56
N TYR A 119 11.54 -6.31 0.53
CA TYR A 119 11.51 -7.13 -0.67
C TYR A 119 12.01 -6.25 -1.81
N PRO A 120 13.31 -6.29 -2.15
CA PRO A 120 13.77 -5.59 -3.35
C PRO A 120 13.23 -6.29 -4.60
N GLY A 121 12.99 -5.49 -5.62
CA GLY A 121 12.79 -5.91 -7.00
C GLY A 121 13.70 -5.06 -7.88
N SER A 122 13.84 -5.47 -9.15
CA SER A 122 14.62 -4.69 -10.13
C SER A 122 14.02 -3.30 -10.35
N GLU A 123 12.70 -3.19 -10.24
CA GLU A 123 11.97 -1.94 -10.44
C GLU A 123 11.18 -1.57 -9.19
N SER A 124 10.54 -2.52 -8.52
CA SER A 124 9.74 -2.25 -7.31
C SER A 124 10.50 -2.50 -6.02
N ALA A 125 10.07 -1.90 -4.91
CA ALA A 125 10.44 -2.35 -3.57
C ALA A 125 9.21 -2.41 -2.67
N ALA A 126 9.19 -3.34 -1.72
CA ALA A 126 8.13 -3.41 -0.72
C ALA A 126 8.71 -3.57 0.68
N LEU A 127 7.97 -3.08 1.67
CA LEU A 127 8.31 -3.16 3.08
C LEU A 127 7.10 -3.72 3.83
N PHE A 128 7.35 -4.79 4.59
CA PHE A 128 6.41 -5.29 5.57
C PHE A 128 7.05 -5.20 6.95
N ALA A 129 6.40 -4.49 7.86
CA ALA A 129 6.93 -4.23 9.19
C ALA A 129 5.85 -4.28 10.25
N MET A 130 6.27 -4.60 11.47
CA MET A 130 5.44 -4.51 12.66
C MET A 130 6.20 -3.80 13.77
N ASN A 131 5.47 -3.09 14.63
CA ASN A 131 6.03 -2.50 15.83
C ASN A 131 5.13 -2.67 17.05
N ARG A 132 5.75 -2.57 18.21
CA ARG A 132 5.15 -2.63 19.54
C ARG A 132 5.67 -1.48 20.40
N THR A 133 4.83 -1.08 21.34
CA THR A 133 5.13 -0.03 22.33
C THR A 133 6.04 -0.57 23.44
N ALA A 134 6.65 0.33 24.24
CA ALA A 134 7.43 -0.05 25.41
C ALA A 134 6.65 -0.86 26.48
N LEU A 135 5.31 -0.78 26.47
CA LEU A 135 4.45 -1.53 27.40
C LEU A 135 4.29 -3.00 27.00
N GLN A 136 4.64 -3.34 25.76
CA GLN A 136 4.57 -4.70 25.23
C GLN A 136 5.97 -5.32 25.26
N SER A 137 6.03 -6.64 25.42
CA SER A 137 7.30 -7.37 25.32
C SER A 137 7.82 -7.37 23.87
N GLN A 138 9.16 -7.41 23.76
CA GLN A 138 9.85 -7.70 22.51
C GLN A 138 9.36 -9.02 21.89
N TYR A 139 9.43 -9.14 20.57
CA TYR A 139 9.06 -10.36 19.85
C TYR A 139 9.84 -11.59 20.35
N SER A 140 9.12 -12.62 20.78
CA SER A 140 9.68 -13.92 21.17
C SER A 140 10.28 -14.67 19.97
N PRO A 141 11.17 -15.65 20.17
CA PRO A 141 11.73 -16.44 19.06
C PRO A 141 10.67 -17.09 18.16
N ARG A 142 9.56 -17.57 18.76
CA ARG A 142 8.43 -18.15 18.01
C ARG A 142 7.72 -17.12 17.14
N GLU A 143 7.52 -15.90 17.64
CA GLU A 143 6.93 -14.82 16.85
C GLU A 143 7.87 -14.36 15.74
N GLN A 144 9.18 -14.30 16.00
CA GLN A 144 10.16 -13.96 14.97
C GLN A 144 10.19 -15.01 13.85
N ALA A 145 10.17 -16.30 14.19
CA ALA A 145 10.08 -17.38 13.21
C ALA A 145 8.77 -17.31 12.41
N GLY A 146 7.65 -17.09 13.10
CA GLY A 146 6.34 -16.92 12.48
C GLY A 146 6.26 -15.74 11.51
N PHE A 147 6.81 -14.59 11.92
CA PHE A 147 6.94 -13.43 11.04
C PHE A 147 7.86 -13.73 9.86
N GLY A 148 8.96 -14.48 10.06
CA GLY A 148 9.84 -14.90 8.97
C GLY A 148 9.10 -15.65 7.86
N VAL A 149 8.24 -16.59 8.24
CA VAL A 149 7.40 -17.35 7.28
C VAL A 149 6.33 -16.44 6.65
N LEU A 150 5.52 -15.75 7.46
CA LEU A 150 4.44 -14.89 6.96
C LEU A 150 4.99 -13.81 6.02
N SER A 151 6.07 -13.13 6.42
CA SER A 151 6.70 -12.08 5.63
C SER A 151 7.19 -12.61 4.27
N ALA A 152 7.71 -13.83 4.18
CA ALA A 152 8.10 -14.40 2.89
C ALA A 152 6.90 -14.51 1.92
N HIS A 153 5.75 -14.97 2.43
CA HIS A 153 4.52 -15.10 1.65
C HIS A 153 3.88 -13.77 1.31
N VAL A 154 3.84 -12.81 2.24
CA VAL A 154 3.40 -11.43 1.96
C VAL A 154 4.25 -10.81 0.85
N GLY A 155 5.57 -11.00 0.87
CA GLY A 155 6.45 -10.56 -0.21
C GLY A 155 6.11 -11.21 -1.56
N GLY A 156 5.80 -12.51 -1.55
CA GLY A 156 5.31 -13.22 -2.73
C GLY A 156 3.99 -12.66 -3.27
N ALA A 157 3.02 -12.44 -2.39
CA ALA A 157 1.72 -11.88 -2.73
C ALA A 157 1.81 -10.46 -3.29
N VAL A 158 2.64 -9.59 -2.70
CA VAL A 158 2.88 -8.24 -3.21
C VAL A 158 3.48 -8.27 -4.62
N ARG A 159 4.45 -9.16 -4.88
CA ARG A 159 4.99 -9.34 -6.23
C ARG A 159 3.93 -9.81 -7.23
N SER A 160 3.06 -10.75 -6.82
CA SER A 160 1.93 -11.19 -7.64
C SER A 160 0.96 -10.04 -7.95
N ALA A 161 0.66 -9.19 -6.96
CA ALA A 161 -0.20 -8.02 -7.14
C ALA A 161 0.41 -7.02 -8.13
N LEU A 162 1.72 -6.78 -8.06
CA LEU A 162 2.44 -5.90 -8.99
C LEU A 162 2.46 -6.47 -10.42
N ALA A 163 2.68 -7.79 -10.57
CA ALA A 163 2.62 -8.45 -11.87
C ALA A 163 1.21 -8.41 -12.48
N LEU A 164 0.17 -8.58 -11.66
CA LEU A 164 -1.22 -8.41 -12.07
C LEU A 164 -1.47 -6.98 -12.58
N ALA A 165 -0.96 -5.98 -11.86
CA ALA A 165 -1.08 -4.58 -12.24
C ALA A 165 -0.43 -4.29 -13.61
N ASP A 166 0.71 -4.91 -13.94
CA ASP A 166 1.33 -4.79 -15.26
C ASP A 166 0.47 -5.41 -16.37
N GLN A 167 -0.12 -6.57 -16.13
CA GLN A 167 -1.05 -7.19 -17.10
C GLN A 167 -2.28 -6.33 -17.34
N VAL A 168 -2.84 -5.75 -16.28
CA VAL A 168 -4.00 -4.86 -16.34
C VAL A 168 -3.66 -3.59 -17.12
N HIS A 169 -2.49 -3.01 -16.91
CA HIS A 169 -2.02 -1.87 -17.68
C HIS A 169 -1.86 -2.19 -19.18
N GLN A 170 -1.30 -3.36 -19.52
CA GLN A 170 -1.19 -3.82 -20.91
C GLN A 170 -2.57 -3.98 -21.57
N ARG A 171 -3.53 -4.60 -20.88
CA ARG A 171 -4.91 -4.74 -21.37
C ARG A 171 -5.61 -3.39 -21.53
N LEU A 172 -5.39 -2.45 -20.60
CA LEU A 172 -5.92 -1.10 -20.70
C LEU A 172 -5.36 -0.39 -21.95
N SER A 173 -4.06 -0.50 -22.18
CA SER A 173 -3.37 0.10 -23.33
C SER A 173 -3.91 -0.45 -24.65
N GLN A 174 -4.20 -1.76 -24.72
CA GLN A 174 -4.84 -2.38 -25.87
C GLN A 174 -6.30 -1.94 -26.02
N TRP A 175 -7.05 -1.81 -24.92
CA TRP A 175 -8.45 -1.38 -24.93
C TRP A 175 -8.62 0.10 -25.31
N GLN A 176 -7.65 0.96 -24.97
CA GLN A 176 -7.67 2.41 -25.22
C GLN A 176 -6.71 2.86 -26.32
N ALA A 177 -6.31 1.96 -27.24
CA ALA A 177 -5.18 2.08 -28.17
C ALA A 177 -4.97 3.43 -28.91
N ASP A 178 -5.94 4.35 -28.90
CA ASP A 178 -5.86 5.67 -29.55
C ASP A 178 -6.20 6.89 -28.65
N ARG A 179 -6.44 6.74 -27.33
CA ARG A 179 -7.12 7.79 -26.53
C ARG A 179 -6.55 8.16 -25.17
N VAL A 180 -5.54 7.46 -24.66
CA VAL A 180 -4.92 7.81 -23.38
C VAL A 180 -3.61 8.51 -23.66
N ASN A 181 -3.52 9.77 -23.25
CA ASN A 181 -2.25 10.45 -23.22
C ASN A 181 -1.39 9.78 -22.14
N ASN A 182 -0.22 9.25 -22.50
CA ASN A 182 0.65 8.50 -21.58
C ASN A 182 1.11 9.33 -20.36
N ASP A 183 1.02 10.66 -20.44
CA ASP A 183 1.40 11.59 -19.37
C ASP A 183 0.25 11.93 -18.39
N ALA A 184 -0.97 11.46 -18.65
CA ALA A 184 -2.11 11.74 -17.78
C ALA A 184 -2.00 10.98 -16.45
N ALA A 185 -2.41 11.62 -15.36
CA ALA A 185 -2.56 10.95 -14.07
C ALA A 185 -3.76 10.00 -14.12
N LEU A 186 -3.47 8.71 -14.19
CA LEU A 186 -4.46 7.64 -14.26
C LEU A 186 -4.27 6.59 -13.16
N ALA A 187 -5.39 6.02 -12.70
CA ALA A 187 -5.44 4.86 -11.81
C ALA A 187 -6.56 3.91 -12.20
N ILE A 188 -6.32 2.61 -12.07
CA ILE A 188 -7.38 1.60 -12.06
C ILE A 188 -7.65 1.24 -10.61
N VAL A 189 -8.86 1.51 -10.14
CA VAL A 189 -9.25 1.39 -8.74
C VAL A 189 -10.33 0.33 -8.61
N ARG A 190 -10.11 -0.66 -7.73
CA ARG A 190 -11.08 -1.71 -7.39
C ARG A 190 -12.27 -1.11 -6.65
N ALA A 191 -13.39 -1.83 -6.61
CA ALA A 191 -14.62 -1.43 -5.91
C ALA A 191 -14.42 -1.02 -4.43
N ASN A 192 -13.42 -1.57 -3.75
CA ASN A 192 -13.08 -1.20 -2.37
C ASN A 192 -12.24 0.08 -2.24
N GLY A 193 -11.92 0.75 -3.35
CA GLY A 193 -11.09 1.96 -3.39
C GLY A 193 -9.59 1.69 -3.45
N SER A 194 -9.14 0.42 -3.41
CA SER A 194 -7.72 0.08 -3.55
C SER A 194 -7.27 0.17 -5.01
N PRO A 195 -6.10 0.74 -5.30
CA PRO A 195 -5.59 0.76 -6.67
C PRO A 195 -5.09 -0.64 -7.07
N VAL A 196 -5.45 -1.06 -8.27
CA VAL A 196 -4.77 -2.15 -9.00
C VAL A 196 -3.53 -1.59 -9.67
N PHE A 197 -3.67 -0.43 -10.33
CA PHE A 197 -2.61 0.20 -11.10
C PHE A 197 -2.67 1.71 -10.89
N MET A 198 -1.52 2.36 -10.90
CA MET A 198 -1.36 3.81 -10.96
C MET A 198 -0.24 4.16 -11.93
N SER A 199 -0.47 5.19 -12.74
CA SER A 199 0.61 5.84 -13.50
C SER A 199 1.55 6.61 -12.57
N GLN A 200 2.76 6.86 -13.05
CA GLN A 200 3.74 7.70 -12.35
C GLN A 200 3.17 9.09 -12.03
N ALA A 201 2.39 9.69 -12.93
CA ALA A 201 1.76 10.99 -12.69
C ALA A 201 0.74 10.94 -11.52
N MET A 202 -0.02 9.85 -11.39
CA MET A 202 -0.94 9.66 -10.26
C MET A 202 -0.18 9.42 -8.95
N GLU A 203 0.89 8.62 -8.99
CA GLU A 203 1.74 8.37 -7.84
C GLU A 203 2.39 9.68 -7.32
N GLN A 204 2.87 10.54 -8.23
CA GLN A 204 3.40 11.86 -7.87
C GLN A 204 2.34 12.81 -7.28
N LEU A 205 1.08 12.73 -7.73
CA LEU A 205 -0.01 13.51 -7.14
C LEU A 205 -0.27 13.11 -5.68
N LEU A 206 -0.11 11.83 -5.34
CA LEU A 206 -0.21 11.36 -3.95
C LEU A 206 0.94 11.89 -3.09
N GLU A 207 2.17 11.84 -3.60
CA GLU A 207 3.37 12.22 -2.83
C GLU A 207 3.53 13.72 -2.63
N ARG A 208 3.24 14.54 -3.64
CA ARG A 208 3.45 16.01 -3.59
C ARG A 208 2.38 16.75 -2.77
N GLY A 209 1.68 16.05 -1.90
CA GLY A 209 0.63 16.63 -1.08
C GLY A 209 -0.61 17.03 -1.89
N GLY A 210 -0.85 16.38 -3.04
CA GLY A 210 -2.02 16.63 -3.88
C GLY A 210 -3.35 16.25 -3.22
N PRO A 211 -4.43 16.18 -4.00
CA PRO A 211 -5.79 16.09 -3.46
C PRO A 211 -6.13 14.72 -2.87
N PHE A 212 -5.31 13.70 -3.12
CA PHE A 212 -5.49 12.34 -2.63
C PHE A 212 -4.69 12.04 -1.37
N ARG A 213 -5.13 11.03 -0.65
CA ARG A 213 -4.42 10.41 0.46
C ARG A 213 -4.70 8.91 0.49
N TRP A 214 -3.77 8.18 1.10
CA TRP A 214 -4.00 6.79 1.50
C TRP A 214 -4.92 6.72 2.71
N HIS A 215 -5.83 5.76 2.70
CA HIS A 215 -6.64 5.42 3.85
C HIS A 215 -7.00 3.94 3.80
N LYS A 216 -6.45 3.16 4.74
CA LYS A 216 -6.71 1.72 4.83
C LYS A 216 -6.45 0.97 3.51
N GLY A 217 -5.37 1.32 2.80
CA GLY A 217 -5.02 0.74 1.50
C GLY A 217 -5.85 1.21 0.31
N GLY A 218 -6.86 2.06 0.54
CA GLY A 218 -7.64 2.73 -0.51
C GLY A 218 -7.18 4.16 -0.77
N LEU A 219 -7.50 4.66 -1.96
CA LEU A 219 -7.35 6.07 -2.31
C LEU A 219 -8.60 6.85 -1.91
N LYS A 220 -8.40 7.97 -1.20
CA LYS A 220 -9.46 8.91 -0.84
C LYS A 220 -9.07 10.33 -1.17
N LEU A 221 -10.06 11.20 -1.36
CA LEU A 221 -9.81 12.64 -1.40
C LEU A 221 -9.62 13.19 0.02
N LYS A 222 -8.77 14.22 0.13
CA LYS A 222 -8.54 14.94 1.39
C LYS A 222 -9.77 15.73 1.83
N ASP A 223 -10.48 16.30 0.86
CA ASP A 223 -11.76 16.98 1.07
C ASP A 223 -12.89 15.94 1.26
N PRO A 224 -13.55 15.88 2.43
CA PRO A 224 -14.58 14.89 2.71
C PRO A 224 -15.82 15.00 1.81
N TRP A 225 -16.17 16.20 1.35
CA TRP A 225 -17.33 16.39 0.47
C TRP A 225 -17.04 15.87 -0.93
N HIS A 226 -15.87 16.21 -1.47
CA HIS A 226 -15.43 15.66 -2.75
C HIS A 226 -15.21 14.15 -2.69
N ASP A 227 -14.72 13.60 -1.56
CA ASP A 227 -14.58 12.15 -1.35
C ASP A 227 -15.93 11.43 -1.41
N LEU A 228 -16.98 12.01 -0.83
CA LEU A 228 -18.35 11.50 -0.90
C LEU A 228 -18.88 11.46 -2.34
N ILE A 229 -18.59 12.51 -3.13
CA ILE A 229 -18.96 12.57 -4.55
C ILE A 229 -18.17 11.52 -5.35
N LEU A 230 -16.87 11.39 -5.10
CA LEU A 230 -16.02 10.38 -5.72
C LEU A 230 -16.53 8.97 -5.41
N ALA A 231 -16.82 8.65 -4.16
CA ALA A 231 -17.31 7.33 -3.77
C ALA A 231 -18.60 6.96 -4.52
N ARG A 232 -19.54 7.91 -4.67
CA ARG A 232 -20.77 7.71 -5.45
C ARG A 232 -20.49 7.50 -6.94
N ALA A 233 -19.65 8.35 -7.53
CA ALA A 233 -19.24 8.25 -8.92
C ALA A 233 -18.54 6.91 -9.22
N HIS A 234 -17.66 6.49 -8.31
CA HIS A 234 -16.92 5.23 -8.39
C HIS A 234 -17.86 4.02 -8.30
N GLN A 235 -18.76 4.00 -7.32
CA GLN A 235 -19.74 2.92 -7.17
C GLN A 235 -20.65 2.83 -8.39
N LEU A 236 -21.09 3.97 -8.94
CA LEU A 236 -21.85 3.99 -10.19
C LEU A 236 -21.02 3.40 -11.33
N ALA A 237 -19.76 3.81 -11.49
CA ALA A 237 -18.91 3.33 -12.57
C ALA A 237 -18.66 1.82 -12.51
N VAL A 238 -18.41 1.28 -11.32
CA VAL A 238 -18.26 -0.17 -11.08
C VAL A 238 -19.55 -0.94 -11.43
N ASN A 239 -20.71 -0.38 -11.10
CA ASN A 239 -22.00 -1.05 -11.33
C ASN A 239 -22.54 -0.90 -12.77
N THR A 240 -22.16 0.16 -13.50
CA THR A 240 -22.78 0.54 -14.79
C THR A 240 -22.06 -0.08 -16.00
N LYS A 241 -21.66 -1.36 -15.89
CA LYS A 241 -20.97 -2.16 -16.94
C LYS A 241 -21.08 -1.57 -18.35
N VAL A 242 -19.96 -1.11 -18.92
CA VAL A 242 -19.65 -0.44 -20.23
C VAL A 242 -20.80 -0.30 -21.25
N SER A 243 -21.98 0.14 -20.83
CA SER A 243 -23.16 0.32 -21.70
C SER A 243 -23.35 1.81 -22.02
N CYS A 244 -22.79 2.70 -21.20
CA CYS A 244 -22.68 4.12 -21.48
C CYS A 244 -21.23 4.59 -21.30
N ARG A 245 -20.64 5.19 -22.35
CA ARG A 245 -19.28 5.78 -22.33
C ARG A 245 -19.15 7.02 -21.43
N PHE A 246 -20.24 7.48 -20.82
CA PHE A 246 -20.23 8.68 -19.99
C PHE A 246 -19.78 8.32 -18.57
N GLY A 247 -18.49 8.54 -18.30
CA GLY A 247 -17.99 8.59 -16.94
C GLY A 247 -18.55 9.79 -16.18
N SER A 248 -18.47 9.75 -14.85
CA SER A 248 -18.74 10.94 -14.03
C SER A 248 -17.54 11.85 -14.04
N SER A 249 -17.74 13.16 -14.17
CA SER A 249 -16.66 14.14 -14.07
C SER A 249 -16.81 14.94 -12.78
N ILE A 250 -15.83 14.81 -11.89
CA ILE A 250 -15.85 15.44 -10.57
C ILE A 250 -14.70 16.45 -10.45
N PRO A 251 -14.91 17.59 -9.77
CA PRO A 251 -13.83 18.53 -9.49
C PRO A 251 -12.87 17.92 -8.46
N VAL A 252 -11.57 18.06 -8.70
CA VAL A 252 -10.51 17.62 -7.80
C VAL A 252 -9.44 18.71 -7.76
N ALA A 253 -9.47 19.53 -6.71
CA ALA A 253 -8.69 20.77 -6.63
C ALA A 253 -8.94 21.66 -7.88
N GLU A 254 -7.88 21.99 -8.63
CA GLU A 254 -7.94 22.82 -9.84
C GLU A 254 -8.16 22.00 -11.13
N GLN A 255 -8.24 20.67 -11.02
CA GLN A 255 -8.36 19.74 -12.14
C GLN A 255 -9.72 19.04 -12.14
N ARG A 256 -10.01 18.29 -13.21
CA ARG A 256 -11.19 17.42 -13.28
C ARG A 256 -10.76 15.97 -13.33
N MET A 257 -11.39 15.15 -12.49
CA MET A 257 -11.26 13.71 -12.57
C MET A 257 -12.47 13.11 -13.29
N GLN A 258 -12.21 12.30 -14.30
CA GLN A 258 -13.18 11.43 -14.93
C GLN A 258 -13.13 10.05 -14.26
N VAL A 259 -14.28 9.56 -13.84
CA VAL A 259 -14.47 8.21 -13.29
C VAL A 259 -15.26 7.39 -14.29
N VAL A 260 -14.57 6.47 -14.96
CA VAL A 260 -15.07 5.77 -16.14
C VAL A 260 -15.28 4.28 -15.81
N PRO A 261 -16.42 3.68 -16.19
CA PRO A 261 -16.61 2.23 -16.09
C PRO A 261 -15.52 1.48 -16.85
N LEU A 262 -14.90 0.50 -16.20
CA LEU A 262 -13.89 -0.34 -16.84
C LEU A 262 -14.56 -1.58 -17.45
N SER A 263 -14.01 -2.08 -18.56
CA SER A 263 -14.47 -3.34 -19.15
C SER A 263 -13.95 -4.52 -18.34
N ASP A 264 -14.81 -5.54 -18.15
CA ASP A 264 -14.45 -6.83 -17.51
C ASP A 264 -13.27 -7.51 -18.24
N SER A 265 -13.06 -7.22 -19.54
CA SER A 265 -11.89 -7.71 -20.29
C SER A 265 -10.56 -7.08 -19.85
N VAL A 266 -10.59 -5.88 -19.25
CA VAL A 266 -9.42 -5.23 -18.68
C VAL A 266 -9.25 -5.67 -17.23
N TYR A 267 -10.25 -5.39 -16.39
CA TYR A 267 -10.32 -5.84 -15.00
C TYR A 267 -11.74 -5.75 -14.46
N GLU A 268 -12.23 -6.82 -13.84
CA GLU A 268 -13.57 -6.87 -13.26
C GLU A 268 -13.68 -6.03 -11.99
N ASN A 269 -14.88 -5.51 -11.71
CA ASN A 269 -15.21 -4.79 -10.47
C ASN A 269 -14.28 -3.60 -10.16
N ALA A 270 -13.86 -2.87 -11.18
CA ALA A 270 -13.00 -1.70 -11.07
C ALA A 270 -13.49 -0.54 -11.93
N ALA A 271 -12.94 0.65 -11.67
CA ALA A 271 -13.14 1.84 -12.48
C ALA A 271 -11.80 2.46 -12.85
N LEU A 272 -11.78 3.13 -14.00
CA LEU A 272 -10.66 3.97 -14.41
C LEU A 272 -10.87 5.39 -13.86
N TRP A 273 -9.88 5.92 -13.16
CA TRP A 273 -9.78 7.31 -12.76
C TRP A 273 -8.78 7.99 -13.69
N LEU A 274 -9.18 9.09 -14.33
CA LEU A 274 -8.35 9.88 -15.24
C LEU A 274 -8.42 11.34 -14.81
N ILE A 275 -7.28 11.97 -14.56
CA ILE A 275 -7.19 13.38 -14.16
C ILE A 275 -6.50 14.16 -15.27
N SER A 276 -7.18 15.22 -15.74
CA SER A 276 -6.74 16.10 -16.83
C SER A 276 -7.15 17.54 -16.58
#